data_AF-A0AB38SHH3-F1
#
_entry.id   AF-A0AB38SHH3-F1
#
_cell.length_a   1.000
_cell.length_b   1.000
_cell.length_c   1.000
_cell.angle_alpha   90.00
_cell.angle_beta   90.00
_cell.angle_gamma   90.00
#
_symmetry.space_group_name_H-M   'P 1'
#
loop_
_entity.id
_entity.type
_entity.pdbx_description
1 polymer ?
#
loop_
_entity_poly.entity_id
_entity_poly.type
_entity_poly.pdbx_seq_one_letter_code
_entity_poly.pdbx_strand_id
1 'polypeptide(L)' 'MDAFDRFWQWANKPLESHLTIPVELCQAVMELAPDDRRDRGAVNQAAARVLDQER' A
#
# COMPACT_ATOMS: atom_id res chain seq x y z
N MET A 1 -0.26 -6.57 11.06
CA MET A 1 -0.49 -5.36 10.27
C MET A 1 -0.41 -5.75 8.80
N ASP A 2 -1.48 -5.50 8.05
CA ASP A 2 -1.58 -5.86 6.63
C ASP A 2 -1.04 -4.75 5.71
N ALA A 3 -1.14 -4.95 4.39
CA ALA A 3 -0.64 -3.99 3.42
C ALA A 3 -1.41 -2.68 3.45
N PHE A 4 -2.73 -2.75 3.68
CA PHE A 4 -3.58 -1.58 3.85
C PHE A 4 -3.14 -0.74 5.04
N ASP A 5 -2.96 -1.35 6.20
CA ASP A 5 -2.55 -0.64 7.41
C ASP A 5 -1.18 0.05 7.21
N ARG A 6 -0.22 -0.63 6.56
CA ARG A 6 1.10 -0.05 6.26
C ARG A 6 1.00 1.16 5.33
N PHE A 7 0.25 1.02 4.23
CA PHE A 7 0.03 2.10 3.28
C PHE A 7 -0.68 3.28 3.95
N TRP A 8 -1.74 3.01 4.73
CA TRP A 8 -2.53 4.04 5.38
C TRP A 8 -1.73 4.80 6.44
N GLN A 9 -0.91 4.10 7.23
CA GLN A 9 0.00 4.75 8.19
C GLN A 9 1.03 5.62 7.49
N TRP A 10 1.63 5.13 6.41
CA TRP A 10 2.58 5.91 5.63
C TRP A 10 1.94 7.12 4.96
N ALA A 11 0.73 6.99 4.42
CA ALA A 11 0.01 8.07 3.75
C ALA A 11 -0.46 9.17 4.72
N ASN A 12 -0.76 8.82 5.97
CA ASN A 12 -1.26 9.75 7.00
C ASN A 12 -0.19 10.19 8.00
N LYS A 13 1.08 9.82 7.78
CA LYS A 13 2.16 10.19 8.70
C LYS A 13 2.39 11.73 8.70
N PRO A 14 2.83 12.31 9.82
CA PRO A 14 3.31 13.69 9.84
C PRO A 14 4.48 13.89 8.87
N LEU A 15 4.66 15.12 8.37
CA LEU A 15 5.72 15.42 7.40
C LEU A 15 7.13 15.12 7.95
N GLU A 16 7.33 15.28 9.27
CA GLU A 16 8.61 15.01 9.93
C GLU A 16 8.86 13.50 10.12
N SER A 17 7.90 12.64 9.79
CA SER A 17 8.02 11.20 9.98
C SER A 17 8.89 10.54 8.93
N HIS A 18 9.90 9.82 9.40
CA HIS A 18 10.79 8.98 8.58
C HIS A 18 10.16 7.63 8.20
N LEU A 19 8.88 7.39 8.51
CA LEU A 19 8.21 6.14 8.13
C LEU A 19 8.21 5.97 6.60
N THR A 20 8.72 4.85 6.12
CA THR A 20 8.72 4.49 4.70
C THR A 20 8.04 3.14 4.50
N ILE A 21 7.63 2.88 3.26
CA ILE A 21 7.10 1.58 2.82
C ILE A 21 7.87 1.14 1.56
N PRO A 22 7.86 -0.16 1.22
CA PRO A 22 8.40 -0.64 -0.05
C PRO A 22 7.79 0.11 -1.23
N VAL A 23 8.61 0.43 -2.24
CA VAL A 23 8.16 1.22 -3.39
C VAL A 23 7.15 0.45 -4.22
N GLU A 24 7.30 -0.86 -4.30
CA GLU A 24 6.45 -1.79 -5.03
C GLU A 24 5.05 -1.83 -4.41
N LEU A 25 4.95 -1.79 -3.07
CA LEU A 25 3.67 -1.66 -2.37
C LEU A 25 3.00 -0.32 -2.68
N CYS A 26 3.76 0.78 -2.65
CA CYS A 26 3.23 2.10 -2.97
C CYS A 26 2.71 2.15 -4.42
N GLN A 27 3.47 1.62 -5.38
CA GLN A 27 3.10 1.55 -6.79
C GLN A 27 1.83 0.72 -7.00
N ALA A 28 1.76 -0.49 -6.45
CA ALA A 28 0.59 -1.36 -6.61
C ALA A 28 -0.70 -0.74 -6.06
N VAL A 29 -0.62 0.02 -4.95
CA VAL A 29 -1.78 0.75 -4.43
C VAL A 29 -2.13 1.96 -5.31
N MET A 30 -1.11 2.65 -5.86
CA MET A 30 -1.34 3.80 -6.74
C MET A 30 -1.94 3.41 -8.10
N GLU A 31 -1.76 2.17 -8.56
CA GLU A 31 -2.42 1.62 -9.75
C GLU A 31 -3.93 1.40 -9.55
N LEU A 32 -4.40 1.26 -8.30
CA LEU A 32 -5.83 1.17 -8.00
C LEU A 32 -6.53 2.51 -8.27
N ALA A 33 -7.83 2.41 -8.60
CA ALA A 33 -8.71 3.57 -8.65
C ALA A 33 -8.74 4.27 -7.27
N PRO A 34 -8.92 5.61 -7.21
CA PRO A 34 -8.86 6.34 -5.94
C PRO A 34 -9.79 5.82 -4.85
N ASP A 35 -11.00 5.38 -5.20
CA ASP A 35 -11.95 4.80 -4.25
C ASP A 35 -11.50 3.42 -3.74
N ASP A 36 -10.92 2.60 -4.62
CA ASP A 36 -10.42 1.26 -4.26
C ASP A 36 -9.20 1.32 -3.33
N ARG A 37 -8.45 2.42 -3.33
CA ARG A 37 -7.34 2.64 -2.36
C ARG A 37 -7.82 2.70 -0.91
N ARG A 38 -9.11 2.97 -0.68
CA ARG A 38 -9.73 2.96 0.65
C ARG A 38 -10.29 1.59 1.02
N ASP A 39 -10.40 0.68 0.06
CA ASP A 39 -10.83 -0.69 0.33
C ASP A 39 -9.66 -1.55 0.79
N ARG A 40 -9.78 -2.09 2.02
CA ARG A 40 -8.75 -2.93 2.63
C ARG A 40 -8.50 -4.20 1.81
N GLY A 41 -9.55 -4.78 1.22
CA GLY A 41 -9.45 -6.00 0.41
C GLY A 41 -8.68 -5.76 -0.88
N ALA A 42 -9.01 -4.69 -1.61
CA ALA A 42 -8.37 -4.30 -2.86
C ALA A 42 -6.88 -4.00 -2.65
N VAL A 43 -6.53 -3.24 -1.60
CA VAL A 43 -5.12 -2.95 -1.28
C VAL A 43 -4.34 -4.22 -0.92
N ASN A 44 -4.91 -5.10 -0.10
CA ASN A 44 -4.25 -6.35 0.26
C ASN A 44 -4.11 -7.30 -0.95
N GLN A 45 -5.08 -7.33 -1.86
CA GLN A 45 -4.98 -8.09 -3.11
C GLN A 45 -3.93 -7.51 -4.06
N ALA A 46 -3.86 -6.19 -4.22
CA ALA A 46 -2.84 -5.55 -5.04
C ALA A 46 -1.43 -5.86 -4.50
N ALA A 47 -1.24 -5.78 -3.19
CA ALA A 47 0.03 -6.13 -2.55
C ALA A 47 0.40 -7.61 -2.72
N ALA A 48 -0.58 -8.52 -2.68
CA ALA A 48 -0.33 -9.95 -2.89
C ALA A 48 0.17 -10.25 -4.32
N ARG A 49 -0.29 -9.52 -5.33
CA ARG A 49 0.16 -9.68 -6.72
C ARG A 49 1.63 -9.32 -6.89
N VAL A 50 2.08 -8.25 -6.23
CA VAL A 50 3.50 -7.85 -6.22
C VAL A 50 4.38 -8.95 -5.66
N LEU A 51 4.02 -9.51 -4.51
CA LEU A 51 4.80 -10.56 -3.86
C LEU A 51 4.87 -11.86 -4.67
N ASP A 52 3.84 -12.15 -5.47
CA ASP A 52 3.84 -13.31 -6.37
C ASP A 52 4.74 -13.08 -7.60
N GLN A 53 4.84 -11.84 -8.09
CA GLN A 53 5.69 -11.46 -9.22
C GLN A 53 7.19 -11.45 -8.90
N GLU A 54 7.57 -11.28 -7.63
CA GLU A 54 8.97 -11.30 -7.20
C GLU A 54 9.50 -12.71 -6.85
N ARG A 55 8.67 -13.74 -6.98
CA ARG A 55 8.94 -15.10 -6.51
C ARG A 55 9.40 -16.06 -7.59
#